data_AF-N1TYG3-F1
#
_entry.id   AF-N1TYG3-F1
#
_cell.length_a   1.000
_cell.length_b   1.000
_cell.length_c   1.000
_cell.angle_alpha   90.00
_cell.angle_beta   90.00
_cell.angle_gamma   90.00
#
_symmetry.space_group_name_H-M   'P 1'
#
loop_
_entity.id
_entity.type
_entity.pdbx_description
1 polymer ?
#
loop_
_entity_poly.entity_id
_entity_poly.type
_entity_poly.pdbx_seq_one_letter_code
_entity_poly.pdbx_strand_id
1 'polypeptide(L)'
;MVRFYLFIFIFIQACSPIGGLLNLNKSDSKANDYWWIGLLQGNNHPALIENSISSNEDVAEENVLNENENALGWTLLVGAPNGYTSGSGLAIDTNGFIYVAGYTNVGVYNENPIGTRDLILAKYNSRKQIIWSKQVGVRGVNLDVADVGVDARGNVYVIASRSIARGNKNLFAFKFDTNGNEIWRRLTEPGGRNENAEPEKIFVDSSGTSYIVGTLRTQPRNWDDALYDGFLIKIDTQGNWGNTSRISIPNARVLLTGVVVANNTGDIFVTGIANANLETNTAPGIGNFDLFILKYDRNGRRQFFAQLGQALSRTEGNSIALDPFGNVFVGGMSNANFEPEGGVVESNRGILVKYDPLGVRQWIRYLGPANGHRTTSINAIMTDSEGNVFTASKSNHMEDGSQNGIGMDLLLTKHDSLGNREWIRQTGFNGGTIIGNGIGQDPQGNLYCTGLTDVSLDNENARRQGNSDLFFLKLR
;
A
#
# COMPACT_ATOMS: atom_id res chain seq x y z
N MET A 1 -40.02 -3.09 -52.38
CA MET A 1 -38.88 -2.26 -52.85
C MET A 1 -37.82 -2.32 -51.76
N VAL A 2 -36.89 -3.27 -51.88
CA VAL A 2 -35.83 -3.55 -50.88
C VAL A 2 -34.55 -2.86 -51.37
N ARG A 3 -33.95 -2.00 -50.55
CA ARG A 3 -32.65 -1.36 -50.85
C ARG A 3 -31.55 -2.07 -50.06
N PHE A 4 -30.66 -2.75 -50.76
CA PHE A 4 -29.39 -3.24 -50.22
C PHE A 4 -28.35 -2.11 -50.28
N TYR A 5 -27.69 -1.84 -49.15
CA TYR A 5 -26.51 -0.98 -49.12
C TYR A 5 -25.27 -1.87 -49.02
N LEU A 6 -24.46 -1.85 -50.07
CA LEU A 6 -23.18 -2.55 -50.16
C LEU A 6 -22.08 -1.59 -49.70
N PHE A 7 -21.43 -1.86 -48.57
CA PHE A 7 -20.24 -1.13 -48.15
C PHE A 7 -18.99 -1.83 -48.68
N ILE A 8 -18.33 -1.19 -49.66
CA ILE A 8 -17.04 -1.59 -50.21
C ILE A 8 -15.95 -0.90 -49.36
N PHE A 9 -15.13 -1.69 -48.67
CA PHE A 9 -13.92 -1.19 -48.02
C PHE A 9 -12.74 -1.32 -48.98
N ILE A 10 -12.16 -0.19 -49.39
CA ILE A 10 -10.90 -0.12 -50.14
C ILE A 10 -9.77 0.00 -49.11
N PHE A 11 -8.91 -1.01 -49.02
CA PHE A 11 -7.63 -0.91 -48.30
C PHE A 11 -6.61 -0.22 -49.20
N ILE A 12 -6.14 0.97 -48.81
CA ILE A 12 -4.98 1.60 -49.43
C ILE A 12 -3.75 1.20 -48.61
N GLN A 13 -2.98 0.24 -49.13
CA GLN A 13 -1.59 0.03 -48.71
C GLN A 13 -0.74 1.18 -49.27
N ALA A 14 -0.09 1.93 -48.38
CA ALA A 14 1.01 2.81 -48.76
C ALA A 14 2.32 2.04 -48.58
N CYS A 15 2.83 1.48 -49.68
CA CYS A 15 4.21 1.01 -49.81
C CYS A 15 5.01 2.10 -50.54
N SER A 16 6.20 2.42 -50.01
CA SER A 16 7.14 3.43 -50.51
C SER A 16 7.70 3.12 -51.91
N PRO A 17 8.32 4.11 -52.60
CA PRO A 17 9.72 3.89 -53.00
C PRO A 17 10.65 5.13 -52.99
N ILE A 18 11.78 4.96 -52.28
CA ILE A 18 13.20 5.16 -52.63
C ILE A 18 13.65 6.24 -53.65
N GLY A 19 14.66 7.03 -53.22
CA GLY A 19 15.87 7.43 -53.97
C GLY A 19 16.04 8.94 -54.17
N GLY A 20 17.14 9.63 -53.85
CA GLY A 20 18.43 9.32 -53.22
C GLY A 20 19.34 10.56 -53.37
N LEU A 21 20.30 10.81 -52.46
CA LEU A 21 21.58 11.47 -52.78
C LEU A 21 22.59 11.33 -51.61
N LEU A 22 23.56 10.44 -51.85
CA LEU A 22 24.96 10.35 -51.40
C LEU A 22 25.48 11.28 -50.26
N ASN A 23 25.95 10.66 -49.18
CA ASN A 23 27.38 10.69 -48.85
C ASN A 23 27.78 9.52 -47.95
N LEU A 24 28.67 8.68 -48.48
CA LEU A 24 29.23 7.49 -47.84
C LEU A 24 30.44 7.87 -46.95
N ASN A 25 30.56 7.22 -45.80
CA ASN A 25 31.81 6.59 -45.37
C ASN A 25 31.59 5.51 -44.27
N LYS A 26 31.75 4.25 -44.71
CA LYS A 26 32.29 3.00 -44.07
C LYS A 26 31.88 2.63 -42.63
N SER A 27 31.16 1.52 -42.42
CA SER A 27 31.58 0.09 -42.20
C SER A 27 32.16 -0.15 -40.80
N ASP A 28 31.77 -1.14 -39.98
CA ASP A 28 31.42 -2.55 -40.21
C ASP A 28 30.44 -3.06 -39.11
N SER A 29 29.39 -3.82 -39.46
CA SER A 29 29.21 -5.29 -39.31
C SER A 29 29.40 -5.81 -37.87
N LYS A 30 28.43 -6.43 -37.19
CA LYS A 30 27.66 -7.63 -37.56
C LYS A 30 26.34 -7.73 -36.77
N ALA A 31 25.42 -8.46 -37.40
CA ALA A 31 24.06 -8.72 -37.00
C ALA A 31 23.91 -9.98 -36.12
N ASN A 32 22.70 -10.10 -35.55
CA ASN A 32 21.91 -11.31 -35.33
C ASN A 32 22.21 -12.23 -34.12
N ASP A 33 21.31 -12.10 -33.13
CA ASP A 33 20.21 -13.06 -32.83
C ASP A 33 20.46 -14.40 -32.09
N TYR A 34 19.53 -14.66 -31.16
CA TYR A 34 19.05 -15.92 -30.53
C TYR A 34 19.80 -16.60 -29.36
N TRP A 35 19.16 -16.48 -28.18
CA TRP A 35 18.71 -17.48 -27.19
C TRP A 35 19.57 -18.73 -26.97
N TRP A 36 19.92 -19.06 -25.70
CA TRP A 36 19.89 -20.44 -25.15
C TRP A 36 19.91 -20.46 -23.61
N ILE A 37 19.14 -21.42 -23.08
CA ILE A 37 19.06 -21.90 -21.68
C ILE A 37 20.28 -22.78 -21.36
N GLY A 38 20.73 -22.76 -20.10
CA GLY A 38 21.65 -23.76 -19.55
C GLY A 38 21.39 -24.04 -18.07
N LEU A 39 20.80 -25.20 -17.77
CA LEU A 39 20.81 -25.89 -16.48
C LEU A 39 21.74 -27.10 -16.64
N LEU A 40 22.65 -27.34 -15.68
CA LEU A 40 22.89 -28.62 -14.99
C LEU A 40 24.21 -28.63 -14.19
N GLN A 41 24.05 -28.82 -12.88
CA GLN A 41 24.74 -29.73 -11.93
C GLN A 41 26.22 -30.14 -12.14
N GLY A 42 26.97 -30.09 -11.02
CA GLY A 42 27.60 -31.32 -10.51
C GLY A 42 29.06 -31.25 -10.04
N ASN A 43 29.21 -31.27 -8.70
CA ASN A 43 30.12 -32.14 -7.92
C ASN A 43 31.58 -31.77 -7.59
N ASN A 44 31.81 -31.80 -6.26
CA ASN A 44 32.93 -32.42 -5.49
C ASN A 44 33.99 -31.52 -4.80
N HIS A 45 33.90 -31.53 -3.46
CA HIS A 45 34.91 -31.32 -2.40
C HIS A 45 36.10 -32.33 -2.48
N PRO A 46 37.14 -32.33 -1.59
CA PRO A 46 37.56 -31.41 -0.51
C PRO A 46 39.10 -31.13 -0.40
N ALA A 47 39.53 -30.18 0.45
CA ALA A 47 40.71 -30.33 1.33
C ALA A 47 40.84 -29.17 2.36
N LEU A 48 41.13 -29.56 3.60
CA LEU A 48 41.39 -28.73 4.79
C LEU A 48 42.83 -28.21 4.82
N ILE A 49 43.03 -26.97 5.30
CA ILE A 49 44.19 -26.59 6.14
C ILE A 49 43.70 -25.61 7.21
N GLU A 50 43.87 -26.01 8.48
CA GLU A 50 43.77 -25.14 9.65
C GLU A 50 44.94 -24.16 9.69
N ASN A 51 44.68 -22.91 10.05
CA ASN A 51 45.57 -22.18 10.96
C ASN A 51 44.80 -21.09 11.71
N SER A 52 44.87 -21.19 13.03
CA SER A 52 44.30 -20.29 14.01
C SER A 52 45.24 -19.11 14.26
N ILE A 53 44.74 -17.88 14.13
CA ILE A 53 45.21 -16.72 14.88
C ILE A 53 43.99 -15.85 15.22
N SER A 54 43.82 -15.58 16.51
CA SER A 54 42.85 -14.63 17.06
C SER A 54 43.37 -13.20 16.94
N SER A 55 42.50 -12.26 16.61
CA SER A 55 42.23 -11.06 17.42
C SER A 55 41.28 -10.12 16.68
N ASN A 56 40.17 -9.79 17.36
CA ASN A 56 39.33 -8.61 17.22
C ASN A 56 39.43 -7.85 15.88
N GLU A 57 38.53 -8.18 14.96
CA GLU A 57 38.10 -7.24 13.92
C GLU A 57 36.61 -6.99 14.09
N ASP A 58 36.28 -5.70 14.11
CA ASP A 58 34.94 -5.15 14.11
C ASP A 58 34.04 -5.91 13.13
N VAL A 59 32.91 -6.42 13.63
CA VAL A 59 31.80 -6.85 12.77
C VAL A 59 31.23 -5.58 12.15
N ALA A 60 31.83 -5.15 11.05
CA ALA A 60 31.18 -4.27 10.11
C ALA A 60 29.93 -5.03 9.63
N GLU A 61 28.75 -4.53 10.01
CA GLU A 61 27.50 -4.94 9.39
C GLU A 61 27.68 -4.78 7.88
N GLU A 62 27.70 -5.90 7.16
CA GLU A 62 27.84 -5.94 5.72
C GLU A 62 26.57 -5.30 5.13
N ASN A 63 26.68 -4.03 4.78
CA ASN A 63 25.67 -3.27 4.05
C ASN A 63 25.47 -3.92 2.68
N VAL A 64 24.46 -4.77 2.53
CA VAL A 64 24.00 -5.21 1.21
C VAL A 64 23.03 -4.15 0.69
N LEU A 65 23.59 -3.01 0.26
CA LEU A 65 22.92 -2.05 -0.60
C LEU A 65 23.12 -2.49 -2.05
N ASN A 66 22.34 -3.48 -2.52
CA ASN A 66 22.41 -3.87 -3.93
C ASN A 66 21.53 -2.99 -4.82
N GLU A 67 22.24 -2.22 -5.66
CA GLU A 67 21.86 -1.49 -6.87
C GLU A 67 20.66 -0.54 -6.77
N ASN A 68 20.88 0.58 -6.07
CA ASN A 68 20.60 1.93 -6.59
C ASN A 68 20.98 3.00 -5.54
N GLU A 69 22.26 3.09 -5.16
CA GLU A 69 22.75 4.22 -4.33
C GLU A 69 22.44 5.60 -4.98
N ASN A 70 22.16 5.64 -6.29
CA ASN A 70 21.77 6.84 -7.02
C ASN A 70 20.27 7.16 -7.04
N ALA A 71 19.41 6.35 -6.41
CA ALA A 71 17.96 6.50 -6.52
C ALA A 71 17.22 6.79 -5.20
N LEU A 72 17.95 7.01 -4.10
CA LEU A 72 17.37 7.52 -2.86
C LEU A 72 17.62 9.03 -2.78
N GLY A 73 16.55 9.81 -2.59
CA GLY A 73 16.64 11.25 -2.44
C GLY A 73 17.09 11.68 -1.06
N TRP A 74 16.42 11.16 -0.04
CA TRP A 74 16.75 11.29 1.37
C TRP A 74 15.84 10.39 2.22
N THR A 75 16.26 10.11 3.44
CA THR A 75 15.46 9.43 4.47
C THR A 75 15.39 10.29 5.74
N LEU A 76 14.29 10.13 6.48
CA LEU A 76 14.03 10.67 7.80
C LEU A 76 13.51 9.54 8.70
N LEU A 77 14.11 9.37 9.88
CA LEU A 77 13.53 8.58 10.96
C LEU A 77 12.98 9.50 12.05
N VAL A 78 11.77 9.20 12.51
CA VAL A 78 11.10 9.92 13.60
C VAL A 78 10.81 8.92 14.71
N GLY A 79 11.41 9.16 15.86
CA GLY A 79 11.21 8.41 17.08
C GLY A 79 12.05 8.99 18.22
N ALA A 80 12.06 8.30 19.35
CA ALA A 80 12.85 8.69 20.52
C ALA A 80 13.24 7.46 21.36
N PRO A 81 14.30 7.55 22.19
CA PRO A 81 14.85 6.41 22.92
C PRO A 81 13.82 5.61 23.72
N ASN A 82 13.90 4.27 23.61
CA ASN A 82 12.99 3.31 24.24
C ASN A 82 11.50 3.43 23.82
N GLY A 83 11.21 4.24 22.82
CA GLY A 83 9.85 4.46 22.32
C GLY A 83 9.50 3.64 21.09
N TYR A 84 8.20 3.52 20.84
CA TYR A 84 7.64 3.00 19.61
C TYR A 84 6.95 4.14 18.88
N THR A 85 7.47 4.48 17.71
CA THR A 85 6.86 5.40 16.76
C THR A 85 6.63 4.65 15.46
N SER A 86 5.45 4.82 14.85
CA SER A 86 5.06 4.08 13.65
C SER A 86 4.39 5.02 12.64
N GLY A 87 4.81 4.95 11.38
CA GLY A 87 4.15 5.63 10.25
C GLY A 87 2.98 4.81 9.72
N SER A 88 1.80 5.43 9.69
CA SER A 88 0.56 4.76 9.26
C SER A 88 0.09 5.24 7.88
N GLY A 89 0.31 6.51 7.55
CA GLY A 89 -0.20 7.10 6.31
C GLY A 89 0.57 8.33 5.83
N LEU A 90 0.38 8.63 4.56
CA LEU A 90 1.02 9.72 3.82
C LEU A 90 -0.04 10.39 2.93
N ALA A 91 -0.09 11.72 2.95
CA ALA A 91 -0.88 12.51 2.01
C ALA A 91 -0.02 13.62 1.40
N ILE A 92 -0.26 13.97 0.14
CA ILE A 92 0.49 15.02 -0.56
C ILE A 92 -0.52 16.01 -1.13
N ASP A 93 -0.34 17.30 -0.86
CA ASP A 93 -1.22 18.34 -1.39
C ASP A 93 -0.82 18.77 -2.81
N THR A 94 -1.67 19.57 -3.44
CA THR A 94 -1.47 20.09 -4.80
C THR A 94 -0.29 21.05 -4.92
N ASN A 95 0.26 21.54 -3.81
CA ASN A 95 1.47 22.37 -3.78
C ASN A 95 2.75 21.53 -3.55
N GLY A 96 2.62 20.20 -3.40
CA GLY A 96 3.73 19.29 -3.14
C GLY A 96 4.20 19.27 -1.69
N PHE A 97 3.39 19.76 -0.73
CA PHE A 97 3.67 19.52 0.68
C PHE A 97 3.22 18.12 1.07
N ILE A 98 4.05 17.48 1.89
CA ILE A 98 3.84 16.10 2.33
C ILE A 98 3.40 16.09 3.78
N TYR A 99 2.34 15.36 4.06
CA TYR A 99 1.78 15.17 5.39
C TYR A 99 1.98 13.72 5.79
N VAL A 100 2.67 13.51 6.91
CA VAL A 100 2.96 12.17 7.44
C VAL A 100 2.28 12.03 8.78
N ALA A 101 1.51 10.97 8.94
CA ALA A 101 0.79 10.68 10.17
C ALA A 101 1.11 9.29 10.71
N GLY A 102 1.05 9.17 12.03
CA GLY A 102 1.39 7.96 12.75
C GLY A 102 1.03 8.09 14.22
N TYR A 103 1.53 7.16 15.04
CA TYR A 103 1.41 7.26 16.49
C TYR A 103 2.74 7.05 17.19
N THR A 104 2.83 7.51 18.42
CA THR A 104 3.99 7.32 19.30
C THR A 104 3.56 7.08 20.75
N ASN A 105 4.38 6.41 21.55
CA ASN A 105 4.22 6.33 23.01
C ASN A 105 5.27 7.16 23.78
N VAL A 106 6.06 7.97 23.08
CA VAL A 106 7.12 8.82 23.63
C VAL A 106 6.97 10.24 23.12
N GLY A 107 7.77 11.17 23.64
CA GLY A 107 7.83 12.53 23.14
C GLY A 107 8.65 12.60 21.85
N VAL A 108 8.06 13.13 20.77
CA VAL A 108 8.77 13.44 19.52
C VAL A 108 8.53 14.90 19.15
N TYR A 109 9.34 15.44 18.23
CA TYR A 109 9.26 16.86 17.81
C TYR A 109 9.37 17.88 18.95
N ASN A 110 10.15 17.57 20.00
CA ASN A 110 10.27 18.37 21.24
C ASN A 110 8.96 18.55 22.01
N GLU A 111 8.01 17.63 21.85
CA GLU A 111 6.78 17.55 22.63
C GLU A 111 6.88 16.42 23.67
N ASN A 112 6.04 16.48 24.72
CA ASN A 112 5.96 15.44 25.74
C ASN A 112 4.80 14.49 25.46
N PRO A 113 4.90 13.20 25.78
CA PRO A 113 3.77 12.28 25.65
C PRO A 113 2.64 12.65 26.61
N ILE A 114 1.41 12.67 26.10
CA ILE A 114 0.19 13.06 26.83
C ILE A 114 -0.65 11.83 27.17
N GLY A 115 -0.90 10.97 26.17
CA GLY A 115 -1.65 9.74 26.26
C GLY A 115 -0.78 8.51 26.48
N THR A 116 -1.40 7.34 26.42
CA THR A 116 -0.65 6.06 26.36
C THR A 116 -0.03 5.88 24.98
N ARG A 117 -0.75 6.32 23.94
CA ARG A 117 -0.23 6.57 22.60
C ARG A 117 -0.86 7.83 22.02
N ASP A 118 -0.01 8.68 21.47
CA ASP A 118 -0.37 9.96 20.88
C ASP A 118 -0.33 9.86 19.37
N LEU A 119 -1.25 10.57 18.72
CA LEU A 119 -1.20 10.84 17.29
C LEU A 119 -0.03 11.78 17.02
N ILE A 120 0.73 11.50 15.97
CA ILE A 120 1.72 12.43 15.42
C ILE A 120 1.33 12.80 14.00
N LEU A 121 1.52 14.08 13.67
CA LEU A 121 1.27 14.63 12.34
C LEU A 121 2.32 15.69 12.04
N ALA A 122 2.98 15.58 10.90
CA ALA A 122 3.94 16.57 10.46
C ALA A 122 3.79 16.90 8.98
N LYS A 123 3.96 18.18 8.66
CA LYS A 123 3.99 18.72 7.30
C LYS A 123 5.43 19.01 6.91
N TYR A 124 5.83 18.48 5.77
CA TYR A 124 7.15 18.62 5.18
C TYR A 124 7.08 19.25 3.80
N ASN A 125 8.16 19.88 3.37
CA ASN A 125 8.39 20.14 1.95
C ASN A 125 9.20 19.02 1.29
N SER A 126 9.34 19.06 -0.03
CA SER A 126 10.09 18.07 -0.83
C SER A 126 11.59 17.98 -0.52
N ARG A 127 12.11 18.88 0.33
CA ARG A 127 13.50 18.95 0.81
C ARG A 127 13.66 18.45 2.25
N LYS A 128 12.70 17.71 2.80
CA LYS A 128 12.70 17.17 4.19
C LYS A 128 12.56 18.24 5.28
N GLN A 129 12.30 19.50 4.94
CA GLN A 129 12.16 20.55 5.97
C GLN A 129 10.76 20.46 6.60
N ILE A 130 10.71 20.40 7.93
CA ILE A 130 9.47 20.47 8.69
C ILE A 130 8.92 21.90 8.59
N ILE A 131 7.70 22.02 8.09
CA ILE A 131 6.94 23.27 8.09
C ILE A 131 6.24 23.44 9.44
N TRP A 132 5.60 22.37 9.92
CA TRP A 132 5.05 22.27 11.27
C TRP A 132 4.87 20.80 11.65
N SER A 133 4.80 20.53 12.96
CA SER A 133 4.48 19.23 13.54
C SER A 133 3.48 19.37 14.70
N LYS A 134 2.83 18.26 15.04
CA LYS A 134 1.93 18.12 16.19
C LYS A 134 2.09 16.73 16.81
N GLN A 135 2.13 16.67 18.13
CA GLN A 135 1.84 15.47 18.91
C GLN A 135 0.54 15.69 19.71
N VAL A 136 -0.49 14.93 19.37
CA VAL A 136 -1.83 15.08 19.94
C VAL A 136 -2.18 13.84 20.73
N GLY A 137 -2.35 14.00 22.04
CA GLY A 137 -2.73 12.92 22.92
C GLY A 137 -3.93 13.24 23.81
N VAL A 138 -4.47 12.19 24.42
CA VAL A 138 -5.49 12.29 25.47
C VAL A 138 -5.05 11.38 26.61
N ARG A 139 -5.00 11.91 27.84
CA ARG A 139 -4.51 11.18 29.01
C ARG A 139 -5.25 9.84 29.20
N GLY A 140 -4.49 8.74 29.28
CA GLY A 140 -5.03 7.39 29.47
C GLY A 140 -5.71 6.77 28.24
N VAL A 141 -5.56 7.38 27.07
CA VAL A 141 -6.10 6.91 25.78
C VAL A 141 -4.96 6.45 24.89
N ASN A 142 -5.22 5.43 24.08
CA ASN A 142 -4.42 5.10 22.90
C ASN A 142 -5.10 5.67 21.66
N LEU A 143 -4.34 6.41 20.85
CA LEU A 143 -4.72 6.82 19.51
C LEU A 143 -3.90 6.02 18.50
N ASP A 144 -4.49 4.95 17.98
CA ASP A 144 -3.95 4.15 16.88
C ASP A 144 -4.27 4.85 15.55
N VAL A 145 -3.36 5.67 15.03
CA VAL A 145 -3.58 6.32 13.72
C VAL A 145 -3.65 5.26 12.63
N ALA A 146 -4.72 5.32 11.84
CA ALA A 146 -4.94 4.42 10.71
C ALA A 146 -4.45 5.05 9.40
N ASP A 147 -4.80 6.32 9.15
CA ASP A 147 -4.48 6.96 7.87
C ASP A 147 -4.63 8.49 7.92
N VAL A 148 -4.13 9.16 6.87
CA VAL A 148 -4.21 10.61 6.67
C VAL A 148 -4.61 10.95 5.24
N GLY A 149 -5.43 11.98 5.06
CA GLY A 149 -5.78 12.53 3.75
C GLY A 149 -5.76 14.06 3.77
N VAL A 150 -5.70 14.68 2.59
CA VAL A 150 -5.63 16.14 2.44
C VAL A 150 -6.60 16.61 1.36
N ASP A 151 -7.31 17.71 1.61
CA ASP A 151 -8.21 18.32 0.64
C ASP A 151 -7.48 19.29 -0.31
N ALA A 152 -8.17 19.77 -1.35
CA ALA A 152 -7.60 20.70 -2.32
C ALA A 152 -7.22 22.08 -1.74
N ARG A 153 -7.63 22.39 -0.51
CA ARG A 153 -7.27 23.62 0.22
C ARG A 153 -6.09 23.41 1.17
N GLY A 154 -5.55 22.20 1.26
CA GLY A 154 -4.46 21.83 2.16
C GLY A 154 -4.91 21.58 3.61
N ASN A 155 -6.22 21.43 3.86
CA ASN A 155 -6.68 20.95 5.16
C ASN A 155 -6.44 19.45 5.25
N VAL A 156 -5.90 19.00 6.37
CA VAL A 156 -5.49 17.62 6.56
C VAL A 156 -6.40 16.92 7.57
N TYR A 157 -6.74 15.68 7.27
CA TYR A 157 -7.68 14.86 7.99
C TYR A 157 -6.96 13.61 8.46
N VAL A 158 -7.01 13.31 9.75
CA VAL A 158 -6.39 12.12 10.33
C VAL A 158 -7.44 11.28 11.01
N ILE A 159 -7.43 9.97 10.76
CA ILE A 159 -8.31 9.02 11.42
C ILE A 159 -7.51 8.08 12.32
N ALA A 160 -8.10 7.74 13.46
CA ALA A 160 -7.49 6.85 14.42
C ALA A 160 -8.54 5.96 15.10
N SER A 161 -8.12 4.77 15.50
CA SER A 161 -8.85 4.00 16.49
C SER A 161 -8.53 4.54 17.89
N ARG A 162 -9.55 4.99 18.60
CA ARG A 162 -9.45 5.46 19.98
C ARG A 162 -9.81 4.34 20.93
N SER A 163 -8.90 3.94 21.81
CA SER A 163 -9.17 2.98 22.88
C SER A 163 -8.72 3.46 24.26
N ILE A 164 -9.39 2.94 25.29
CA ILE A 164 -9.02 3.07 26.70
C ILE A 164 -8.85 1.66 27.28
N ALA A 165 -8.09 1.51 28.37
CA ALA A 165 -7.65 0.20 28.88
C ALA A 165 -8.75 -0.86 29.07
N ARG A 166 -10.01 -0.47 29.32
CA ARG A 166 -11.17 -1.37 29.49
C ARG A 166 -12.39 -0.95 28.67
N GLY A 167 -12.19 -0.32 27.51
CA GLY A 167 -13.29 0.16 26.65
C GLY A 167 -13.13 -0.26 25.20
N ASN A 168 -14.23 -0.20 24.45
CA ASN A 168 -14.20 -0.48 23.02
C ASN A 168 -13.39 0.56 22.26
N LYS A 169 -12.87 0.13 21.12
CA LYS A 169 -12.30 0.98 20.09
C LYS A 169 -13.39 1.75 19.37
N ASN A 170 -13.14 3.04 19.12
CA ASN A 170 -14.06 3.95 18.44
C ASN A 170 -13.33 4.71 17.34
N LEU A 171 -14.05 5.17 16.31
CA LEU A 171 -13.48 6.00 15.25
C LEU A 171 -13.32 7.43 15.76
N PHE A 172 -12.09 7.94 15.75
CA PHE A 172 -11.76 9.33 16.05
C PHE A 172 -11.15 9.98 14.81
N ALA A 173 -11.77 11.07 14.33
CA ALA A 173 -11.26 11.88 13.24
C ALA A 173 -10.83 13.26 13.74
N PHE A 174 -9.79 13.80 13.12
CA PHE A 174 -9.26 15.14 13.34
C PHE A 174 -9.19 15.88 12.00
N LYS A 175 -9.38 17.18 12.03
CA LYS A 175 -9.12 18.07 10.90
C LYS A 175 -8.25 19.24 11.35
N PHE A 176 -7.19 19.50 10.60
CA PHE A 176 -6.32 20.64 10.79
C PHE A 176 -6.31 21.52 9.54
N ASP A 177 -6.13 22.82 9.71
CA ASP A 177 -5.90 23.74 8.60
C ASP A 177 -4.48 23.57 8.03
N THR A 178 -4.18 24.27 6.93
CA THR A 178 -2.87 24.21 6.25
C THR A 178 -1.69 24.67 7.12
N ASN A 179 -1.97 25.44 8.20
CA ASN A 179 -1.00 25.95 9.16
C ASN A 179 -0.84 25.03 10.39
N GLY A 180 -1.59 23.92 10.44
CA GLY A 180 -1.57 22.96 11.53
C GLY A 180 -2.43 23.34 12.74
N ASN A 181 -3.33 24.33 12.61
CA ASN A 181 -4.31 24.60 13.66
C ASN A 181 -5.45 23.58 13.57
N GLU A 182 -5.85 23.02 14.72
CA GLU A 182 -7.01 22.12 14.75
C GLU A 182 -8.30 22.90 14.48
N ILE A 183 -9.06 22.46 13.48
CA ILE A 183 -10.39 22.98 13.17
C ILE A 183 -11.42 22.21 13.99
N TRP A 184 -11.32 20.88 13.99
CA TRP A 184 -12.19 20.03 14.79
C TRP A 184 -11.57 18.67 15.08
N ARG A 185 -12.10 18.02 16.11
CA ARG A 185 -11.99 16.58 16.35
C ARG A 185 -13.37 15.98 16.62
N ARG A 186 -13.62 14.76 16.16
CA ARG A 186 -14.92 14.09 16.19
C ARG A 186 -14.78 12.61 16.52
N LEU A 187 -15.52 12.17 17.53
CA LEU A 187 -15.60 10.77 17.93
C LEU A 187 -16.94 10.19 17.45
N THR A 188 -16.94 8.93 17.00
CA THR A 188 -18.17 8.17 16.69
C THR A 188 -18.00 6.69 16.98
N GLU A 189 -19.12 6.02 17.23
CA GLU A 189 -19.21 4.59 17.58
C GLU A 189 -19.99 3.83 16.47
N PRO A 190 -19.39 3.57 15.30
CA PRO A 190 -20.15 3.11 14.12
C PRO A 190 -20.77 1.70 14.27
N GLY A 191 -20.28 0.87 15.20
CA GLY A 191 -20.86 -0.43 15.56
C GLY A 191 -21.59 -0.45 16.92
N GLY A 192 -21.75 0.68 17.59
CA GLY A 192 -22.44 0.74 18.89
C GLY A 192 -21.72 0.05 20.06
N ARG A 193 -22.47 -0.23 21.12
CA ARG A 193 -21.94 -0.36 22.51
C ARG A 193 -21.01 -1.54 22.78
N ASN A 194 -20.98 -2.58 21.94
CA ASN A 194 -20.17 -3.80 22.15
C ASN A 194 -19.26 -4.15 20.95
N GLU A 195 -19.12 -3.21 20.02
CA GLU A 195 -18.32 -3.41 18.81
C GLU A 195 -17.11 -2.48 18.86
N ASN A 196 -15.96 -3.03 18.45
CA ASN A 196 -14.76 -2.25 18.20
C ASN A 196 -14.83 -1.70 16.79
N ALA A 197 -14.76 -0.38 16.65
CA ALA A 197 -14.54 0.28 15.37
C ALA A 197 -13.04 0.42 15.10
N GLU A 198 -12.58 -0.31 14.10
CA GLU A 198 -11.19 -0.36 13.66
C GLU A 198 -11.14 0.29 12.26
N PRO A 199 -10.94 1.62 12.18
CA PRO A 199 -10.73 2.28 10.90
C PRO A 199 -9.42 1.85 10.25
N GLU A 200 -9.42 1.79 8.92
CA GLU A 200 -8.26 1.34 8.12
C GLU A 200 -7.79 2.42 7.14
N LYS A 201 -8.69 3.05 6.38
CA LYS A 201 -8.33 4.05 5.35
C LYS A 201 -9.29 5.22 5.26
N ILE A 202 -8.76 6.38 4.89
CA ILE A 202 -9.51 7.59 4.57
C ILE A 202 -9.20 8.04 3.14
N PHE A 203 -10.24 8.37 2.38
CA PHE A 203 -10.12 9.15 1.17
C PHE A 203 -10.76 10.52 1.39
N VAL A 204 -10.08 11.60 1.03
CA VAL A 204 -10.59 12.98 1.11
C VAL A 204 -10.75 13.50 -0.31
N ASP A 205 -11.98 13.85 -0.71
CA ASP A 205 -12.21 14.43 -2.02
C ASP A 205 -11.81 15.91 -2.08
N SER A 206 -11.79 16.46 -3.30
CA SER A 206 -11.38 17.85 -3.54
C SER A 206 -12.27 18.89 -2.82
N SER A 207 -13.50 18.52 -2.43
CA SER A 207 -14.40 19.38 -1.66
C SER A 207 -14.09 19.36 -0.15
N GLY A 208 -13.28 18.39 0.30
CA GLY A 208 -12.99 18.12 1.71
C GLY A 208 -14.03 17.23 2.39
N THR A 209 -14.87 16.55 1.61
CA THR A 209 -15.70 15.45 2.09
C THR A 209 -14.83 14.21 2.18
N SER A 210 -14.93 13.46 3.28
CA SER A 210 -14.09 12.29 3.49
C SER A 210 -14.90 11.00 3.62
N TYR A 211 -14.33 9.93 3.10
CA TYR A 211 -14.88 8.58 3.10
C TYR A 211 -13.93 7.69 3.89
N ILE A 212 -14.44 7.04 4.93
CA ILE A 212 -13.66 6.25 5.86
C ILE A 212 -14.17 4.82 5.81
N VAL A 213 -13.26 3.88 5.67
CA VAL A 213 -13.56 2.46 5.73
C VAL A 213 -12.83 1.78 6.89
N GLY A 214 -13.38 0.67 7.33
CA GLY A 214 -12.74 -0.19 8.30
C GLY A 214 -13.62 -1.36 8.68
N THR A 215 -13.33 -1.91 9.85
CA THR A 215 -13.97 -3.12 10.37
C THR A 215 -14.66 -2.84 11.70
N LEU A 216 -15.87 -3.37 11.85
CA LEU A 216 -16.57 -3.52 13.11
C LEU A 216 -16.32 -4.93 13.62
N ARG A 217 -15.77 -5.03 14.83
CA ARG A 217 -15.52 -6.31 15.48
C ARG A 217 -16.33 -6.40 16.77
N THR A 218 -17.40 -7.20 16.74
CA THR A 218 -18.08 -7.62 17.98
C THR A 218 -17.11 -8.39 18.85
N GLN A 219 -16.99 -8.03 20.13
CA GLN A 219 -16.32 -8.91 21.09
C GLN A 219 -17.28 -10.07 21.43
N PRO A 220 -16.96 -11.31 21.04
CA PRO A 220 -17.85 -12.41 21.32
C PRO A 220 -17.78 -12.82 22.80
N ARG A 221 -18.81 -13.52 23.30
CA ARG A 221 -18.74 -14.21 24.61
C ARG A 221 -17.76 -15.39 24.60
N ASN A 222 -17.49 -15.99 23.42
CA ASN A 222 -16.55 -17.07 23.16
C ASN A 222 -15.60 -16.68 22.00
N TRP A 223 -14.30 -16.98 22.07
CA TRP A 223 -13.32 -16.47 21.09
C TRP A 223 -13.55 -16.90 19.62
N ASP A 224 -14.32 -17.96 19.37
CA ASP A 224 -14.54 -18.50 18.03
C ASP A 224 -15.69 -17.82 17.23
N ASP A 225 -16.49 -16.95 17.86
CA ASP A 225 -17.68 -16.32 17.25
C ASP A 225 -17.49 -14.84 16.87
N ALA A 226 -16.24 -14.36 16.74
CA ALA A 226 -16.02 -12.96 16.41
C ALA A 226 -16.58 -12.64 15.01
N LEU A 227 -17.66 -11.85 14.96
CA LEU A 227 -18.20 -11.31 13.72
C LEU A 227 -17.38 -10.08 13.32
N TYR A 228 -17.05 -10.03 12.03
CA TYR A 228 -16.33 -8.93 11.40
C TYR A 228 -17.23 -8.39 10.31
N ASP A 229 -17.71 -7.16 10.50
CA ASP A 229 -18.48 -6.47 9.49
C ASP A 229 -17.70 -5.29 8.94
N GLY A 230 -17.77 -5.11 7.64
CA GLY A 230 -17.24 -3.94 7.00
C GLY A 230 -18.05 -2.70 7.34
N PHE A 231 -17.42 -1.52 7.40
CA PHE A 231 -18.16 -0.27 7.38
C PHE A 231 -17.56 0.74 6.39
N LEU A 232 -18.43 1.53 5.79
CA LEU A 232 -18.12 2.76 5.06
C LEU A 232 -18.90 3.90 5.70
N ILE A 233 -18.23 4.99 6.08
CA ILE A 233 -18.86 6.18 6.64
C ILE A 233 -18.31 7.44 5.99
N LYS A 234 -19.20 8.42 5.81
CA LYS A 234 -18.87 9.75 5.28
C LYS A 234 -18.71 10.75 6.43
N ILE A 235 -17.80 11.70 6.32
CA ILE A 235 -17.73 12.89 7.17
C ILE A 235 -17.64 14.14 6.29
N ASP A 236 -18.46 15.15 6.60
CA ASP A 236 -18.44 16.41 5.87
C ASP A 236 -17.32 17.36 6.35
N THR A 237 -17.18 18.50 5.67
CA THR A 237 -16.12 19.48 5.96
C THR A 237 -16.22 20.11 7.36
N GLN A 238 -17.41 20.10 7.98
CA GLN A 238 -17.73 20.62 9.30
C GLN A 238 -17.58 19.55 10.41
N GLY A 239 -17.29 18.31 10.01
CA GLY A 239 -17.13 17.19 10.92
C GLY A 239 -18.44 16.52 11.32
N ASN A 240 -19.51 16.64 10.53
CA ASN A 240 -20.74 15.90 10.75
C ASN A 240 -20.65 14.53 10.08
N TRP A 241 -20.99 13.49 10.84
CA TRP A 241 -21.04 12.11 10.35
C TRP A 241 -22.26 11.89 9.48
N GLY A 242 -22.06 11.27 8.33
CA GLY A 242 -23.14 10.70 7.52
C GLY A 242 -23.61 9.35 8.06
N ASN A 243 -24.53 8.71 7.33
CA ASN A 243 -24.98 7.37 7.65
C ASN A 243 -23.85 6.34 7.47
N THR A 244 -23.78 5.38 8.37
CA THR A 244 -22.87 4.23 8.26
C THR A 244 -23.46 3.18 7.33
N SER A 245 -22.74 2.87 6.25
CA SER A 245 -23.02 1.69 5.42
C SER A 245 -22.30 0.48 6.01
N ARG A 246 -23.03 -0.35 6.77
CA ARG A 246 -22.54 -1.63 7.30
C ARG A 246 -22.61 -2.69 6.20
N ILE A 247 -21.50 -3.39 5.97
CA ILE A 247 -21.38 -4.52 5.04
C ILE A 247 -21.22 -5.79 5.86
N SER A 248 -22.35 -6.46 6.11
CA SER A 248 -22.42 -7.69 6.88
C SER A 248 -23.01 -8.81 6.04
N ILE A 249 -22.38 -9.98 6.09
CA ILE A 249 -22.87 -11.21 5.47
C ILE A 249 -23.08 -12.25 6.57
N PRO A 250 -24.26 -12.89 6.68
CA PRO A 250 -24.51 -13.90 7.70
C PRO A 250 -23.46 -15.02 7.66
N ASN A 251 -22.92 -15.38 8.83
CA ASN A 251 -21.90 -16.42 9.02
C ASN A 251 -20.58 -16.19 8.26
N ALA A 252 -20.30 -14.94 7.90
CA ALA A 252 -19.06 -14.57 7.25
C ALA A 252 -18.41 -13.38 7.94
N ARG A 253 -17.13 -13.22 7.64
CA ARG A 253 -16.24 -12.15 8.05
C ARG A 253 -16.01 -11.28 6.82
N VAL A 254 -16.25 -9.99 6.96
CA VAL A 254 -16.01 -8.98 5.94
C VAL A 254 -15.17 -7.86 6.55
N LEU A 255 -13.98 -7.64 5.99
CA LEU A 255 -13.06 -6.60 6.43
C LEU A 255 -12.82 -5.66 5.26
N LEU A 256 -13.04 -4.34 5.43
CA LEU A 256 -12.67 -3.34 4.44
C LEU A 256 -11.32 -2.75 4.81
N THR A 257 -10.45 -2.60 3.81
CA THR A 257 -9.04 -2.22 3.98
C THR A 257 -8.66 -1.01 3.14
N GLY A 258 -9.41 -0.69 2.08
CA GLY A 258 -9.09 0.43 1.19
C GLY A 258 -10.32 1.09 0.60
N VAL A 259 -10.19 2.39 0.29
CA VAL A 259 -11.22 3.21 -0.33
C VAL A 259 -10.61 4.23 -1.28
N VAL A 260 -11.27 4.45 -2.42
CA VAL A 260 -10.91 5.48 -3.40
C VAL A 260 -12.17 6.03 -4.06
N VAL A 261 -12.17 7.30 -4.48
CA VAL A 261 -13.30 7.93 -5.17
C VAL A 261 -12.88 8.37 -6.57
N ALA A 262 -13.71 8.04 -7.56
CA ALA A 262 -13.51 8.47 -8.94
C ALA A 262 -13.85 9.96 -9.09
N ASN A 263 -12.86 10.79 -9.43
CA ASN A 263 -13.03 12.24 -9.53
C ASN A 263 -14.08 12.67 -10.58
N ASN A 264 -14.28 11.89 -11.63
CA ASN A 264 -15.17 12.20 -12.75
C ASN A 264 -16.64 11.82 -12.48
N THR A 265 -16.90 10.71 -11.79
CA THR A 265 -18.26 10.21 -11.54
C THR A 265 -18.74 10.43 -10.10
N GLY A 266 -17.81 10.55 -9.15
CA GLY A 266 -18.09 10.50 -7.71
C GLY A 266 -18.40 9.09 -7.21
N ASP A 267 -18.14 8.04 -8.00
CA ASP A 267 -18.29 6.67 -7.57
C ASP A 267 -17.20 6.29 -6.55
N ILE A 268 -17.60 5.57 -5.51
CA ILE A 268 -16.72 5.14 -4.42
C ILE A 268 -16.41 3.67 -4.63
N PHE A 269 -15.13 3.32 -4.64
CA PHE A 269 -14.67 1.94 -4.69
C PHE A 269 -14.06 1.57 -3.35
N VAL A 270 -14.45 0.42 -2.82
CA VAL A 270 -13.89 -0.14 -1.59
C VAL A 270 -13.37 -1.54 -1.85
N THR A 271 -12.23 -1.87 -1.25
CA THR A 271 -11.64 -3.21 -1.32
C THR A 271 -11.54 -3.82 0.08
N GLY A 272 -11.40 -5.13 0.12
CA GLY A 272 -11.25 -5.83 1.38
C GLY A 272 -11.00 -7.32 1.22
N ILE A 273 -11.26 -8.02 2.32
CA ILE A 273 -11.06 -9.45 2.50
C ILE A 273 -12.35 -10.03 3.06
N ALA A 274 -12.88 -11.10 2.47
CA ALA A 274 -14.07 -11.76 2.98
C ALA A 274 -14.10 -13.26 2.71
N ASN A 275 -14.71 -14.05 3.59
CA ASN A 275 -14.99 -15.47 3.34
C ASN A 275 -16.44 -15.69 2.84
N ALA A 276 -16.91 -14.80 1.98
CA ALA A 276 -18.28 -14.76 1.45
C ALA A 276 -18.29 -14.42 -0.04
N ASN A 277 -19.37 -14.78 -0.73
CA ASN A 277 -19.74 -14.24 -2.04
C ASN A 277 -20.47 -12.90 -1.86
N LEU A 278 -19.85 -11.81 -2.30
CA LEU A 278 -20.37 -10.45 -2.13
C LEU A 278 -21.37 -10.04 -3.22
N GLU A 279 -21.45 -10.79 -4.32
CA GLU A 279 -22.45 -10.60 -5.36
C GLU A 279 -23.82 -11.08 -4.87
N THR A 280 -23.86 -12.31 -4.33
CA THR A 280 -25.10 -12.93 -3.82
C THR A 280 -25.35 -12.66 -2.34
N ASN A 281 -24.37 -12.09 -1.63
CA ASN A 281 -24.41 -11.86 -0.18
C ASN A 281 -24.59 -13.14 0.65
N THR A 282 -23.86 -14.19 0.30
CA THR A 282 -23.95 -15.52 0.93
C THR A 282 -22.57 -16.06 1.33
N ALA A 283 -22.52 -16.96 2.31
CA ALA A 283 -21.33 -17.71 2.68
C ALA A 283 -21.46 -19.20 2.25
N PRO A 284 -20.35 -19.91 1.96
CA PRO A 284 -18.98 -19.42 1.92
C PRO A 284 -18.65 -18.64 0.63
N GLY A 285 -17.47 -18.03 0.59
CA GLY A 285 -16.85 -17.49 -0.62
C GLY A 285 -16.24 -18.57 -1.52
N ILE A 286 -15.38 -18.15 -2.44
CA ILE A 286 -14.66 -19.01 -3.40
C ILE A 286 -13.52 -19.75 -2.68
N GLY A 287 -12.67 -19.01 -1.96
CA GLY A 287 -11.58 -19.51 -1.13
C GLY A 287 -11.88 -19.42 0.37
N ASN A 288 -10.84 -19.63 1.18
CA ASN A 288 -10.92 -19.41 2.62
C ASN A 288 -11.16 -17.93 2.94
N PHE A 289 -10.52 -17.04 2.18
CA PHE A 289 -10.88 -15.63 2.04
C PHE A 289 -10.59 -15.17 0.62
N ASP A 290 -11.40 -14.25 0.14
CA ASP A 290 -11.36 -13.65 -1.17
C ASP A 290 -11.15 -12.15 -1.06
N LEU A 291 -10.42 -11.60 -2.03
CA LEU A 291 -10.39 -10.18 -2.30
C LEU A 291 -11.72 -9.81 -2.94
N PHE A 292 -12.37 -8.75 -2.45
CA PHE A 292 -13.56 -8.21 -3.09
C PHE A 292 -13.40 -6.73 -3.38
N ILE A 293 -14.15 -6.25 -4.37
CA ILE A 293 -14.34 -4.83 -4.68
C ILE A 293 -15.84 -4.56 -4.73
N LEU A 294 -16.29 -3.59 -3.95
CA LEU A 294 -17.64 -3.04 -4.05
C LEU A 294 -17.57 -1.61 -4.59
N LYS A 295 -18.54 -1.27 -5.42
CA LYS A 295 -18.74 0.09 -5.94
C LYS A 295 -19.99 0.70 -5.30
N TYR A 296 -19.94 1.97 -4.93
CA TYR A 296 -21.10 2.75 -4.52
C TYR A 296 -21.25 3.91 -5.47
N ASP A 297 -22.45 4.12 -6.00
CA ASP A 297 -22.72 5.34 -6.77
C ASP A 297 -22.75 6.58 -5.84
N ARG A 298 -22.75 7.77 -6.43
CA ARG A 298 -22.81 9.05 -5.68
C ARG A 298 -24.00 9.18 -4.71
N ASN A 299 -25.04 8.35 -4.88
CA ASN A 299 -26.21 8.32 -3.99
C ASN A 299 -26.06 7.29 -2.86
N GLY A 300 -24.92 6.59 -2.79
CA GLY A 300 -24.64 5.56 -1.79
C GLY A 300 -25.23 4.19 -2.12
N ARG A 301 -25.68 3.94 -3.36
CA ARG A 301 -26.21 2.63 -3.74
C ARG A 301 -25.06 1.67 -4.07
N ARG A 302 -24.97 0.59 -3.30
CA ARG A 302 -23.99 -0.49 -3.45
C ARG A 302 -24.22 -1.30 -4.74
N GLN A 303 -23.13 -1.64 -5.41
CA GLN A 303 -23.03 -2.53 -6.55
C GLN A 303 -21.83 -3.47 -6.36
N PHE A 304 -22.00 -4.74 -6.74
CA PHE A 304 -20.86 -5.65 -6.89
C PHE A 304 -19.99 -5.17 -8.05
N PHE A 305 -18.67 -5.17 -7.88
CA PHE A 305 -17.74 -4.78 -8.93
C PHE A 305 -16.87 -5.96 -9.38
N ALA A 306 -16.13 -6.57 -8.44
CA ALA A 306 -15.31 -7.74 -8.72
C ALA A 306 -15.03 -8.53 -7.43
N GLN A 307 -14.68 -9.81 -7.59
CA GLN A 307 -14.18 -10.66 -6.51
C GLN A 307 -13.15 -11.63 -7.08
N LEU A 308 -12.09 -11.88 -6.32
CA LEU A 308 -10.98 -12.74 -6.70
C LEU A 308 -10.64 -13.69 -5.56
N GLY A 309 -10.74 -14.98 -5.85
CA GLY A 309 -10.46 -16.06 -4.91
C GLY A 309 -10.23 -17.37 -5.66
N GLN A 310 -9.62 -18.33 -4.97
CA GLN A 310 -9.41 -19.70 -5.45
C GLN A 310 -9.68 -20.67 -4.30
N ALA A 311 -10.26 -21.83 -4.59
CA ALA A 311 -10.54 -22.85 -3.59
C ALA A 311 -9.30 -23.14 -2.72
N LEU A 312 -9.50 -23.28 -1.41
CA LEU A 312 -8.47 -23.54 -0.39
C LEU A 312 -7.39 -22.45 -0.22
N SER A 313 -7.48 -21.35 -0.97
CA SER A 313 -6.53 -20.23 -0.88
C SER A 313 -7.05 -19.10 0.01
N ARG A 314 -6.15 -18.20 0.38
CA ARG A 314 -6.43 -16.90 0.98
C ARG A 314 -5.98 -15.83 0.01
N THR A 315 -6.86 -14.91 -0.33
CA THR A 315 -6.58 -13.76 -1.22
C THR A 315 -7.08 -12.49 -0.56
N GLU A 316 -6.22 -11.49 -0.50
CA GLU A 316 -6.46 -10.28 0.27
C GLU A 316 -6.28 -9.04 -0.61
N GLY A 317 -7.23 -8.11 -0.53
CA GLY A 317 -7.03 -6.74 -1.00
C GLY A 317 -6.69 -5.86 0.20
N ASN A 318 -5.54 -5.18 0.16
CA ASN A 318 -5.07 -4.28 1.21
C ASN A 318 -5.16 -2.80 0.80
N SER A 319 -5.02 -2.51 -0.50
CA SER A 319 -5.03 -1.14 -1.02
C SER A 319 -5.66 -1.10 -2.41
N ILE A 320 -6.33 0.01 -2.73
CA ILE A 320 -7.04 0.24 -3.99
C ILE A 320 -6.68 1.61 -4.56
N ALA A 321 -6.50 1.71 -5.87
CA ALA A 321 -6.25 2.95 -6.59
C ALA A 321 -6.96 2.95 -7.94
N LEU A 322 -7.19 4.14 -8.49
CA LEU A 322 -7.77 4.35 -9.83
C LEU A 322 -6.74 5.05 -10.71
N ASP A 323 -6.58 4.62 -11.96
CA ASP A 323 -5.85 5.44 -12.94
C ASP A 323 -6.77 6.52 -13.55
N PRO A 324 -6.22 7.49 -14.31
CA PRO A 324 -7.03 8.53 -14.98
C PRO A 324 -8.04 7.99 -16.00
N PHE A 325 -7.90 6.74 -16.44
CA PHE A 325 -8.80 6.08 -17.39
C PHE A 325 -9.96 5.35 -16.68
N GLY A 326 -9.95 5.33 -15.35
CA GLY A 326 -10.96 4.67 -14.52
C GLY A 326 -10.73 3.18 -14.31
N ASN A 327 -9.55 2.65 -14.67
CA ASN A 327 -9.18 1.28 -14.33
C ASN A 327 -8.95 1.17 -12.83
N VAL A 328 -9.35 0.04 -12.25
CA VAL A 328 -9.22 -0.22 -10.80
C VAL A 328 -8.05 -1.14 -10.55
N PHE A 329 -7.12 -0.70 -9.70
CA PHE A 329 -5.99 -1.49 -9.26
C PHE A 329 -6.20 -1.90 -7.81
N VAL A 330 -5.88 -3.14 -7.47
CA VAL A 330 -5.87 -3.63 -6.09
C VAL A 330 -4.54 -4.32 -5.80
N GLY A 331 -3.90 -3.90 -4.71
CA GLY A 331 -2.71 -4.52 -4.15
C GLY A 331 -3.06 -5.29 -2.87
N GLY A 332 -2.44 -6.44 -2.68
CA GLY A 332 -2.50 -7.18 -1.42
C GLY A 332 -1.61 -8.42 -1.42
N MET A 333 -2.09 -9.54 -0.89
CA MET A 333 -1.35 -10.81 -0.90
C MET A 333 -2.24 -12.02 -1.13
N SER A 334 -1.66 -13.11 -1.65
CA SER A 334 -2.36 -14.37 -1.85
C SER A 334 -1.40 -15.55 -1.90
N ASN A 335 -1.84 -16.71 -1.39
CA ASN A 335 -1.19 -17.99 -1.63
C ASN A 335 -1.80 -18.76 -2.83
N ALA A 336 -2.70 -18.15 -3.61
CA ALA A 336 -3.22 -18.72 -4.83
C ALA A 336 -2.30 -18.47 -6.04
N ASN A 337 -2.30 -19.40 -6.99
CA ASN A 337 -1.82 -19.18 -8.35
C ASN A 337 -3.01 -19.10 -9.31
N PHE A 338 -3.24 -17.93 -9.89
CA PHE A 338 -4.38 -17.58 -10.74
C PHE A 338 -4.06 -17.70 -12.24
N GLU A 339 -2.88 -18.22 -12.58
CA GLU A 339 -2.54 -18.67 -13.92
C GLU A 339 -3.33 -19.94 -14.28
N PRO A 340 -3.49 -20.28 -15.57
CA PRO A 340 -4.09 -21.54 -15.99
C PRO A 340 -3.42 -22.73 -15.30
N GLU A 341 -4.23 -23.65 -14.76
CA GLU A 341 -3.77 -24.82 -13.98
C GLU A 341 -3.02 -24.49 -12.67
N GLY A 342 -2.99 -23.21 -12.28
CA GLY A 342 -2.44 -22.77 -11.01
C GLY A 342 -3.27 -23.25 -9.81
N GLY A 343 -2.58 -23.65 -8.74
CA GLY A 343 -3.18 -24.01 -7.46
C GLY A 343 -2.61 -23.20 -6.29
N VAL A 344 -2.88 -23.68 -5.08
CA VAL A 344 -2.31 -23.10 -3.85
C VAL A 344 -0.81 -23.36 -3.81
N VAL A 345 -0.05 -22.33 -3.44
CA VAL A 345 1.41 -22.37 -3.27
C VAL A 345 1.78 -22.21 -1.80
N GLU A 346 3.03 -22.52 -1.43
CA GLU A 346 3.49 -22.51 -0.03
C GLU A 346 3.68 -21.11 0.56
N SER A 347 3.88 -20.11 -0.31
CA SER A 347 4.17 -18.72 0.06
C SER A 347 2.98 -17.80 -0.14
N ASN A 348 2.88 -16.76 0.69
CA ASN A 348 1.96 -15.64 0.45
C ASN A 348 2.67 -14.62 -0.44
N ARG A 349 2.29 -14.56 -1.71
CA ARG A 349 2.87 -13.63 -2.68
C ARG A 349 2.11 -12.32 -2.68
N GLY A 350 2.81 -11.21 -2.89
CA GLY A 350 2.14 -9.94 -3.16
C GLY A 350 1.36 -10.08 -4.46
N ILE A 351 0.11 -9.61 -4.50
CA ILE A 351 -0.68 -9.60 -5.73
C ILE A 351 -1.03 -8.18 -6.11
N LEU A 352 -0.85 -7.85 -7.38
CA LEU A 352 -1.29 -6.61 -8.00
C LEU A 352 -2.23 -6.95 -9.15
N VAL A 353 -3.47 -6.48 -9.07
CA VAL A 353 -4.53 -6.85 -10.01
C VAL A 353 -5.10 -5.60 -10.64
N LYS A 354 -5.26 -5.59 -11.97
CA LYS A 354 -5.94 -4.53 -12.72
C LYS A 354 -7.29 -5.03 -13.25
N TYR A 355 -8.31 -4.20 -13.07
CA TYR A 355 -9.63 -4.35 -13.67
C TYR A 355 -9.91 -3.14 -14.56
N ASP A 356 -10.63 -3.35 -15.66
CA ASP A 356 -11.17 -2.24 -16.46
C ASP A 356 -12.33 -1.53 -15.71
N PRO A 357 -12.85 -0.40 -16.20
CA PRO A 357 -13.94 0.33 -15.54
C PRO A 357 -15.25 -0.46 -15.44
N LEU A 358 -15.38 -1.59 -16.14
CA LEU A 358 -16.54 -2.48 -16.13
C LEU A 358 -16.38 -3.65 -15.15
N GLY A 359 -15.21 -3.78 -14.49
CA GLY A 359 -14.93 -4.85 -13.53
C GLY A 359 -14.31 -6.10 -14.17
N VAL A 360 -13.89 -6.06 -15.44
CA VAL A 360 -13.23 -7.19 -16.10
C VAL A 360 -11.74 -7.16 -15.79
N ARG A 361 -11.23 -8.25 -15.20
CA ARG A 361 -9.80 -8.41 -14.87
C ARG A 361 -8.96 -8.37 -16.15
N GLN A 362 -8.05 -7.42 -16.23
CA GLN A 362 -7.12 -7.26 -17.35
C GLN A 362 -5.85 -8.09 -17.14
N TRP A 363 -5.27 -8.02 -15.94
CA TRP A 363 -4.07 -8.78 -15.59
C TRP A 363 -3.90 -8.93 -14.08
N ILE A 364 -3.04 -9.88 -13.70
CA ILE A 364 -2.50 -10.05 -12.35
C ILE A 364 -0.97 -10.15 -12.42
N ARG A 365 -0.29 -9.59 -11.43
CA ARG A 365 1.15 -9.71 -11.21
C ARG A 365 1.43 -10.19 -9.79
N TYR A 366 2.48 -10.98 -9.68
CA TYR A 366 2.96 -11.54 -8.42
C TYR A 366 4.26 -10.87 -8.00
N LEU A 367 4.39 -10.56 -6.72
CA LEU A 367 5.62 -10.12 -6.08
C LEU A 367 6.07 -11.18 -5.08
N GLY A 368 7.31 -11.63 -5.24
CA GLY A 368 7.92 -12.68 -4.43
C GLY A 368 7.65 -14.12 -4.89
N PRO A 369 8.42 -15.09 -4.35
CA PRO A 369 8.47 -16.46 -4.81
C PRO A 369 7.25 -17.26 -4.36
N ALA A 370 6.94 -18.32 -5.10
CA ALA A 370 5.85 -19.24 -4.78
C ALA A 370 6.19 -20.26 -3.68
N ASN A 371 7.48 -20.49 -3.40
CA ASN A 371 7.95 -21.56 -2.53
C ASN A 371 8.74 -21.02 -1.32
N GLY A 372 9.04 -21.92 -0.37
CA GLY A 372 9.93 -21.61 0.76
C GLY A 372 9.27 -20.80 1.87
N HIS A 373 7.93 -20.88 1.99
CA HIS A 373 7.13 -20.22 3.03
C HIS A 373 7.42 -18.72 3.19
N ARG A 374 7.59 -18.03 2.06
CA ARG A 374 7.84 -16.60 2.01
C ARG A 374 6.55 -15.80 2.07
N THR A 375 6.68 -14.54 2.45
CA THR A 375 5.58 -13.58 2.56
C THR A 375 6.00 -12.27 1.92
N THR A 376 5.21 -11.84 0.95
CA THR A 376 5.22 -10.49 0.39
C THR A 376 3.81 -9.94 0.44
N SER A 377 3.66 -8.72 0.94
CA SER A 377 2.36 -8.05 1.04
C SER A 377 2.47 -6.65 0.49
N ILE A 378 1.64 -6.34 -0.50
CA ILE A 378 1.45 -4.96 -0.95
C ILE A 378 0.55 -4.26 0.05
N ASN A 379 1.04 -3.21 0.69
CA ASN A 379 0.30 -2.49 1.73
C ASN A 379 -0.29 -1.19 1.20
N ALA A 380 0.35 -0.55 0.22
CA ALA A 380 -0.13 0.67 -0.41
C ALA A 380 0.17 0.67 -1.91
N ILE A 381 -0.75 1.23 -2.70
CA ILE A 381 -0.58 1.47 -4.13
C ILE A 381 -0.98 2.89 -4.51
N MET A 382 -0.39 3.39 -5.60
CA MET A 382 -0.81 4.64 -6.26
C MET A 382 -0.62 4.52 -7.78
N THR A 383 -1.29 5.38 -8.54
CA THR A 383 -1.22 5.45 -10.00
C THR A 383 -0.80 6.85 -10.45
N ASP A 384 0.01 6.95 -11.51
CA ASP A 384 0.35 8.23 -12.13
C ASP A 384 -0.62 8.61 -13.26
N SER A 385 -0.35 9.76 -13.89
CA SER A 385 -1.15 10.27 -15.00
C SER A 385 -1.10 9.42 -16.27
N GLU A 386 -0.13 8.51 -16.38
CA GLU A 386 0.04 7.60 -17.52
C GLU A 386 -0.62 6.23 -17.26
N GLY A 387 -1.11 6.01 -16.03
CA GLY A 387 -1.68 4.73 -15.60
C GLY A 387 -0.63 3.70 -15.20
N ASN A 388 0.62 4.12 -14.96
CA ASN A 388 1.60 3.28 -14.29
C ASN A 388 1.21 3.15 -12.81
N VAL A 389 1.60 2.06 -12.18
CA VAL A 389 1.25 1.75 -10.78
C VAL A 389 2.50 1.52 -9.94
N PHE A 390 2.53 2.18 -8.79
CA PHE A 390 3.61 2.08 -7.82
C PHE A 390 3.11 1.39 -6.57
N THR A 391 3.97 0.57 -5.96
CA THR A 391 3.62 -0.21 -4.76
C THR A 391 4.61 0.05 -3.65
N ALA A 392 4.11 0.13 -2.41
CA ALA A 392 4.91 -0.04 -1.20
C ALA A 392 4.47 -1.30 -0.47
N SER A 393 5.46 -2.14 -0.19
CA SER A 393 5.25 -3.51 0.26
C SER A 393 6.21 -3.86 1.40
N LYS A 394 5.90 -4.95 2.10
CA LYS A 394 6.84 -5.65 2.98
C LYS A 394 7.16 -7.03 2.41
N SER A 395 8.38 -7.50 2.62
CA SER A 395 8.78 -8.83 2.17
C SER A 395 9.81 -9.50 3.08
N ASN A 396 9.73 -10.81 3.30
CA ASN A 396 10.72 -11.57 4.10
C ASN A 396 11.68 -12.41 3.23
N HIS A 397 11.91 -11.99 2.00
CA HIS A 397 12.84 -12.64 1.07
C HIS A 397 13.49 -11.58 0.19
N MET A 398 14.72 -11.82 -0.26
CA MET A 398 15.39 -10.95 -1.23
C MET A 398 15.02 -11.35 -2.66
N GLU A 399 14.72 -10.37 -3.50
CA GLU A 399 14.49 -10.59 -4.95
C GLU A 399 15.79 -11.03 -5.65
N ASP A 400 16.97 -10.66 -5.15
CA ASP A 400 18.27 -11.04 -5.72
C ASP A 400 18.68 -12.50 -5.44
N GLY A 401 17.83 -13.26 -4.74
CA GLY A 401 18.07 -14.67 -4.41
C GLY A 401 18.99 -14.91 -3.23
N SER A 402 19.52 -13.86 -2.59
CA SER A 402 20.26 -13.99 -1.33
C SER A 402 19.32 -14.35 -0.17
N GLN A 403 19.85 -15.02 0.85
CA GLN A 403 19.06 -15.37 2.03
C GLN A 403 18.87 -14.12 2.89
N ASN A 404 17.66 -13.57 2.92
CA ASN A 404 17.29 -12.73 4.05
C ASN A 404 17.00 -13.62 5.26
N GLY A 405 17.54 -13.20 6.41
CA GLY A 405 17.20 -13.76 7.71
C GLY A 405 15.76 -13.44 8.11
N ILE A 406 15.45 -13.61 9.41
CA ILE A 406 14.10 -13.64 10.00
C ILE A 406 13.38 -12.25 9.96
N GLY A 407 13.80 -11.31 9.10
CA GLY A 407 13.33 -9.92 9.01
C GLY A 407 12.24 -9.64 7.96
N MET A 408 11.92 -8.35 7.80
CA MET A 408 11.03 -7.79 6.78
C MET A 408 11.70 -6.61 6.09
N ASP A 409 11.65 -6.59 4.77
CA ASP A 409 12.24 -5.58 3.93
C ASP A 409 11.16 -4.68 3.33
N LEU A 410 11.55 -3.43 3.10
CA LEU A 410 10.79 -2.54 2.25
C LEU A 410 10.98 -2.98 0.80
N LEU A 411 9.86 -3.23 0.11
CA LEU A 411 9.85 -3.51 -1.31
C LEU A 411 9.01 -2.46 -2.03
N LEU A 412 9.62 -1.78 -2.98
CA LEU A 412 8.99 -0.77 -3.84
C LEU A 412 9.03 -1.27 -5.28
N THR A 413 7.92 -1.14 -6.02
CA THR A 413 7.89 -1.50 -7.44
C THR A 413 7.16 -0.46 -8.26
N LYS A 414 7.53 -0.35 -9.53
CA LYS A 414 6.74 0.33 -10.57
C LYS A 414 6.40 -0.66 -11.67
N HIS A 415 5.14 -0.66 -12.09
CA HIS A 415 4.69 -1.36 -13.28
C HIS A 415 4.06 -0.36 -14.25
N ASP A 416 4.24 -0.59 -15.54
CA ASP A 416 3.55 0.17 -16.58
C ASP A 416 2.05 -0.15 -16.60
N SER A 417 1.29 0.56 -17.43
CA SER A 417 -0.17 0.35 -17.56
C SER A 417 -0.57 -1.05 -18.10
N LEU A 418 0.36 -1.77 -18.73
CA LEU A 418 0.21 -3.15 -19.22
C LEU A 418 0.64 -4.20 -18.17
N GLY A 419 1.14 -3.75 -17.02
CA GLY A 419 1.61 -4.59 -15.93
C GLY A 419 3.04 -5.10 -16.11
N ASN A 420 3.83 -4.57 -17.05
CA ASN A 420 5.25 -4.89 -17.11
C ASN A 420 5.98 -4.16 -15.99
N ARG A 421 6.83 -4.88 -15.25
CA ARG A 421 7.62 -4.30 -14.17
C ARG A 421 8.75 -3.47 -14.75
N GLU A 422 8.73 -2.16 -14.52
CA GLU A 422 9.79 -1.26 -14.97
C GLU A 422 10.98 -1.27 -14.01
N TRP A 423 10.70 -1.26 -12.71
CA TRP A 423 11.74 -1.35 -11.69
C TRP A 423 11.23 -1.96 -10.39
N ILE A 424 12.19 -2.47 -9.61
CA ILE A 424 12.04 -3.00 -8.27
C ILE A 424 13.16 -2.42 -7.42
N ARG A 425 12.84 -1.98 -6.19
CA ARG A 425 13.80 -1.48 -5.22
C ARG A 425 13.50 -2.14 -3.89
N GLN A 426 14.48 -2.81 -3.31
CA GLN A 426 14.36 -3.50 -2.03
C GLN A 426 15.37 -2.93 -1.05
N THR A 427 14.95 -2.74 0.19
CA THR A 427 15.82 -2.29 1.29
C THR A 427 15.55 -3.15 2.50
N GLY A 428 16.58 -3.88 2.93
CA GLY A 428 16.49 -4.91 3.95
C GLY A 428 17.77 -5.04 4.77
N PHE A 429 17.62 -5.51 6.00
CA PHE A 429 18.74 -5.78 6.91
C PHE A 429 18.51 -7.13 7.59
N ASN A 430 19.57 -7.87 7.87
CA ASN A 430 19.46 -9.17 8.49
C ASN A 430 18.78 -9.08 9.87
N GLY A 431 17.61 -9.69 10.00
CA GLY A 431 16.79 -9.64 11.22
C GLY A 431 16.11 -8.29 11.48
N GLY A 432 16.29 -7.32 10.60
CA GLY A 432 15.64 -6.01 10.66
C GLY A 432 14.25 -6.01 10.05
N THR A 433 13.43 -5.06 10.47
CA THR A 433 12.08 -4.82 9.97
C THR A 433 12.02 -3.43 9.35
N ILE A 434 11.56 -3.37 8.10
CA ILE A 434 11.21 -2.16 7.37
C ILE A 434 9.91 -2.45 6.62
N ILE A 435 8.83 -1.74 6.95
CA ILE A 435 7.50 -1.99 6.38
C ILE A 435 7.00 -0.71 5.76
N GLY A 436 6.80 -0.70 4.44
CA GLY A 436 6.11 0.40 3.74
C GLY A 436 4.60 0.35 3.99
N ASN A 437 4.03 1.43 4.51
CA ASN A 437 2.58 1.55 4.80
C ASN A 437 1.87 2.62 3.96
N GLY A 438 2.61 3.53 3.33
CA GLY A 438 2.05 4.54 2.44
C GLY A 438 3.03 4.91 1.33
N ILE A 439 2.47 5.22 0.16
CA ILE A 439 3.21 5.68 -1.03
C ILE A 439 2.45 6.83 -1.69
N GLY A 440 3.16 7.82 -2.22
CA GLY A 440 2.55 8.95 -2.91
C GLY A 440 3.54 9.68 -3.82
N GLN A 441 3.02 10.46 -4.74
CA GLN A 441 3.79 11.26 -5.69
C GLN A 441 3.44 12.74 -5.56
N ASP A 442 4.45 13.61 -5.61
CA ASP A 442 4.21 15.06 -5.72
C ASP A 442 3.94 15.50 -7.17
N PRO A 443 3.42 16.71 -7.40
CA PRO A 443 3.15 17.20 -8.76
C PRO A 443 4.39 17.32 -9.66
N GLN A 444 5.60 17.21 -9.12
CA GLN A 444 6.86 17.19 -9.88
C GLN A 444 7.30 15.77 -10.21
N GLY A 445 6.52 14.75 -9.85
CA GLY A 445 6.79 13.35 -10.13
C GLY A 445 7.66 12.65 -9.09
N ASN A 446 8.07 13.32 -8.01
CA ASN A 446 8.89 12.66 -6.99
C ASN A 446 8.04 11.71 -6.16
N LEU A 447 8.57 10.53 -5.87
CA LEU A 447 7.89 9.51 -5.08
C LEU A 447 8.35 9.56 -3.63
N TYR A 448 7.41 9.29 -2.73
CA TYR A 448 7.61 9.26 -1.30
C TYR A 448 7.01 8.00 -0.70
N CYS A 449 7.65 7.47 0.33
CA CYS A 449 7.16 6.33 1.08
C CYS A 449 7.26 6.59 2.59
N THR A 450 6.27 6.12 3.34
CA THR A 450 6.29 6.11 4.81
C THR A 450 6.06 4.71 5.35
N GLY A 451 6.52 4.48 6.57
CA GLY A 451 6.25 3.25 7.26
C GLY A 451 6.89 3.17 8.64
N LEU A 452 7.19 1.95 9.06
CA LEU A 452 7.88 1.66 10.32
C LEU A 452 9.19 0.91 10.04
N THR A 453 10.20 1.21 10.85
CA THR A 453 11.43 0.42 10.91
C THR A 453 11.92 0.22 12.34
N ASP A 454 12.62 -0.88 12.62
CA ASP A 454 13.36 -1.10 13.86
C ASP A 454 14.88 -1.10 13.65
N VAL A 455 15.35 -0.66 12.48
CA VAL A 455 16.77 -0.57 12.11
C VAL A 455 17.12 0.83 11.61
N SER A 456 18.42 1.13 11.57
CA SER A 456 18.92 2.34 10.91
C SER A 456 18.85 2.14 9.40
N LEU A 457 18.35 3.13 8.65
CA LEU A 457 18.22 3.03 7.19
C LEU A 457 19.43 3.62 6.45
N ASP A 458 20.26 4.41 7.15
CA ASP A 458 21.57 4.83 6.70
C ASP A 458 22.49 5.09 7.92
N ASN A 459 23.80 5.03 7.71
CA ASN A 459 24.80 5.09 8.80
C ASN A 459 25.08 6.52 9.31
N GLU A 460 24.66 7.57 8.60
CA GLU A 460 25.06 8.96 8.88
C GLU A 460 23.90 9.88 9.30
N ASN A 461 22.69 9.70 8.78
CA ASN A 461 21.57 10.64 8.82
C ASN A 461 20.19 10.04 9.17
N ALA A 462 20.05 8.72 9.18
CA ALA A 462 18.82 7.96 9.44
C ALA A 462 19.10 6.82 10.42
N ARG A 463 19.73 7.17 11.55
CA ARG A 463 19.97 6.27 12.67
C ARG A 463 18.70 6.03 13.45
N ARG A 464 18.50 4.78 13.85
CA ARG A 464 17.42 4.36 14.76
C ARG A 464 17.45 5.20 16.05
N GLN A 465 16.30 5.74 16.41
CA GLN A 465 16.05 6.59 17.56
C GLN A 465 15.39 5.81 18.70
N GLY A 466 14.39 4.97 18.39
CA GLY A 466 13.60 4.22 19.36
C GLY A 466 13.72 2.71 19.22
N ASN A 467 12.76 1.97 19.81
CA ASN A 467 12.59 0.55 19.58
C ASN A 467 12.02 0.29 18.17
N SER A 468 11.13 1.17 17.73
CA SER A 468 10.71 1.31 16.33
C SER A 468 10.52 2.79 16.02
N ASP A 469 10.84 3.17 14.81
CA ASP A 469 10.69 4.53 14.30
C ASP A 469 9.77 4.57 13.10
N LEU A 470 9.09 5.71 12.95
CA LEU A 470 8.50 6.05 11.68
C LEU A 470 9.63 6.37 10.71
N PHE A 471 9.60 5.78 9.52
CA PHE A 471 10.43 6.28 8.42
C PHE A 471 9.59 7.09 7.42
N PHE A 472 10.26 8.06 6.81
CA PHE A 472 9.76 8.83 5.69
C PHE A 472 10.91 9.04 4.71
N LEU A 473 10.75 8.55 3.48
CA LEU A 473 11.79 8.62 2.46
C LEU A 473 11.26 9.22 1.17
N LYS A 474 12.18 9.83 0.42
CA LYS A 474 11.99 10.30 -0.94
C LYS A 474 12.83 9.44 -1.89
N LEU A 475 12.23 9.00 -2.99
CA LEU A 475 12.90 8.30 -4.08
C LEU A 475 13.29 9.30 -5.18
N ARG A 476 14.44 9.09 -5.80
CA ARG A 476 14.87 9.75 -7.04
C ARG A 476 14.59 8.87 -8.25
#